data_AF-A0A6P1ZRI0-F1
#
_entry.id   AF-A0A6P1ZRI0-F1
#
_cell.length_a   1.000
_cell.length_b   1.000
_cell.length_c   1.000
_cell.angle_alpha   90.00
_cell.angle_beta   90.00
_cell.angle_gamma   90.00
#
_symmetry.space_group_name_H-M   'P 1'
#
loop_
_entity.id
_entity.type
_entity.pdbx_description
1 polymer ?
#
loop_
_entity_poly.entity_id
_entity_poly.type
_entity_poly.pdbx_seq_one_letter_code
_entity_poly.pdbx_strand_id
1 'polypeptide(L)' 'MSITVTGTIQRRDIGTGAWALVTDEGNTYEILRGADKNLLKAGQTAKVTGEVREDVMTMAMIGPVLEVKSFEVA' A
#
# COMPACT_ATOMS: atom_id res chain seq x y z
N MET A 1 -9.18 -3.60 10.12
CA MET A 1 -9.22 -5.06 9.79
C MET A 1 -7.81 -5.52 9.42
N SER A 2 -7.30 -6.63 9.96
CA SER A 2 -5.98 -7.16 9.57
C SER A 2 -6.08 -8.03 8.31
N ILE A 3 -5.17 -7.84 7.35
CA ILE A 3 -5.13 -8.56 6.08
C ILE A 3 -3.70 -9.02 5.75
N THR A 4 -3.60 -10.03 4.89
CA THR A 4 -2.36 -10.38 4.19
C THR A 4 -2.66 -10.53 2.71
N VAL A 5 -1.98 -9.77 1.87
CA VAL A 5 -2.24 -9.69 0.42
C VAL A 5 -0.94 -9.60 -0.36
N THR A 6 -0.94 -10.16 -1.57
CA THR A 6 0.16 -10.03 -2.53
C THR A 6 -0.21 -9.04 -3.61
N GLY A 7 0.76 -8.26 -4.06
CA GLY A 7 0.55 -7.32 -5.15
C GLY A 7 1.80 -6.58 -5.57
N THR A 8 1.61 -5.62 -6.44
CA THR A 8 2.66 -4.74 -6.97
C THR A 8 2.59 -3.36 -6.32
N ILE A 9 3.75 -2.88 -5.85
CA ILE A 9 3.91 -1.53 -5.31
C ILE A 9 3.95 -0.54 -6.47
N GLN A 10 3.09 0.48 -6.40
CA GLN A 10 3.01 1.54 -7.40
C GLN A 10 3.16 2.91 -6.74
N ARG A 11 3.85 3.82 -7.43
CA ARG A 11 3.81 5.24 -7.12
C ARG A 11 2.71 5.88 -7.96
N ARG A 12 1.76 6.56 -7.33
CA ARG A 12 0.74 7.36 -8.01
C ARG A 12 1.17 8.82 -8.00
N ASP A 13 1.16 9.46 -9.17
CA ASP A 13 1.49 10.87 -9.34
C ASP A 13 0.25 11.75 -9.09
N ILE A 14 -0.21 11.76 -7.83
CA ILE A 14 -1.34 12.58 -7.38
C ILE A 14 -0.84 13.45 -6.22
N GLY A 15 -1.00 14.79 -6.34
CA GLY A 15 -0.48 15.74 -5.36
C GLY A 15 1.03 15.59 -5.16
N THR A 16 1.48 15.34 -3.93
CA THR A 16 2.90 15.06 -3.59
C THR A 16 3.36 13.64 -3.93
N GLY A 17 2.47 12.84 -4.52
CA GLY A 17 2.61 11.42 -4.75
C GLY A 17 2.11 10.58 -3.58
N ALA A 18 1.52 9.43 -3.90
CA ALA A 18 1.04 8.43 -2.96
C ALA A 18 1.57 7.04 -3.34
N TRP A 19 1.82 6.20 -2.34
CA TRP A 19 2.20 4.82 -2.56
C TRP A 19 0.98 3.94 -2.50
N ALA A 20 0.90 2.97 -3.39
CA ALA A 20 -0.20 2.04 -3.47
C ALA A 20 0.30 0.60 -3.57
N LEU A 21 -0.46 -0.33 -3.01
CA LEU A 21 -0.37 -1.75 -3.30
C LEU A 21 -1.55 -2.12 -4.19
N VAL A 22 -1.27 -2.51 -5.43
CA VAL A 22 -2.28 -3.08 -6.34
C VAL A 22 -2.20 -4.59 -6.22
N THR A 23 -3.22 -5.21 -5.66
CA THR A 23 -3.24 -6.66 -5.43
C THR A 23 -3.41 -7.43 -6.73
N ASP A 24 -3.03 -8.71 -6.72
CA ASP A 24 -3.20 -9.60 -7.87
C ASP A 24 -4.67 -9.79 -8.27
N GLU A 25 -5.60 -9.53 -7.34
CA GLU A 25 -7.06 -9.55 -7.53
C GLU A 25 -7.60 -8.22 -8.09
N GLY A 26 -6.75 -7.20 -8.26
CA GLY A 26 -7.12 -5.88 -8.79
C GLY A 26 -7.56 -4.86 -7.74
N ASN A 27 -7.52 -5.19 -6.45
CA ASN A 27 -7.81 -4.23 -5.38
C ASN A 27 -6.66 -3.23 -5.24
N THR A 28 -6.97 -1.98 -4.89
CA THR A 28 -5.94 -0.96 -4.62
C THR A 28 -6.04 -0.51 -3.17
N TYR A 29 -4.90 -0.58 -2.46
CA TYR A 29 -4.74 -0.02 -1.13
C TYR A 29 -3.75 1.13 -1.18
N GLU A 30 -4.07 2.26 -0.53
CA GLU A 30 -3.10 3.32 -0.29
C GLU A 30 -2.21 2.92 0.88
N ILE A 31 -0.89 2.93 0.70
CA ILE A 31 0.05 2.60 1.77
C ILE A 31 0.20 3.81 2.68
N LEU A 32 -0.07 3.63 3.97
CA LEU A 32 0.04 4.69 4.97
C LEU A 32 1.45 5.30 4.95
N ARG A 33 1.51 6.64 5.04
CA ARG A 33 2.79 7.37 5.07
C ARG A 33 3.68 6.87 6.21
N GLY A 34 4.98 6.76 5.94
CA GLY A 34 5.97 6.29 6.91
C GLY A 34 6.32 4.80 6.80
N ALA A 35 5.70 4.06 5.87
CA ALA A 35 6.08 2.69 5.56
C ALA A 35 7.57 2.57 5.15
N ASP A 36 8.14 1.39 5.37
CA ASP A 36 9.55 1.10 5.13
C ASP A 36 9.95 1.36 3.67
N LYS A 37 11.04 2.12 3.46
CA LYS A 37 11.53 2.49 2.12
C LYS A 37 11.98 1.28 1.30
N ASN A 38 12.30 0.15 1.94
CA ASN A 38 12.63 -1.10 1.25
C ASN A 38 11.43 -1.71 0.54
N LEU A 39 10.21 -1.45 1.01
CA LEU A 39 8.95 -1.81 0.36
C LEU A 39 8.56 -0.79 -0.72
N LEU A 40 8.84 0.49 -0.50
CA LEU A 40 8.35 1.59 -1.34
C LEU A 40 9.18 1.77 -2.62
N LYS A 41 9.15 0.76 -3.50
CA LYS A 41 9.80 0.79 -4.83
C LYS A 41 8.77 0.46 -5.90
N ALA A 42 8.63 1.35 -6.89
CA ALA A 42 7.66 1.15 -7.96
C ALA A 42 7.99 -0.10 -8.78
N GLY A 43 6.98 -0.91 -9.09
CA GLY A 43 7.10 -2.16 -9.84
C GLY A 43 7.54 -3.36 -8.98
N GLN A 44 7.81 -3.18 -7.69
CA GLN A 44 8.18 -4.28 -6.80
C GLN A 44 6.98 -5.12 -6.42
N THR A 45 7.09 -6.44 -6.53
CA THR A 45 6.11 -7.38 -5.99
C THR A 45 6.42 -7.65 -4.52
N ALA A 46 5.39 -7.61 -3.68
CA ALA A 46 5.52 -7.90 -2.27
C ALA A 46 4.27 -8.61 -1.73
N LYS A 47 4.50 -9.50 -0.77
CA LYS A 47 3.46 -10.00 0.13
C LYS A 47 3.46 -9.12 1.37
N VAL A 48 2.33 -8.49 1.66
CA VAL A 48 2.18 -7.48 2.71
C VAL A 48 1.17 -7.96 3.73
N THR A 49 1.54 -7.90 5.01
CA THR A 49 0.61 -8.05 6.14
C THR A 49 0.44 -6.69 6.81
N GLY A 50 -0.81 -6.29 7.03
CA GLY A 50 -1.11 -4.96 7.52
C GLY A 50 -2.54 -4.79 8.03
N GLU A 51 -2.82 -3.59 8.53
CA GLU A 51 -4.14 -3.20 9.02
C GLU A 51 -4.79 -2.21 8.05
N VAL A 52 -5.98 -2.53 7.57
CA VAL A 52 -6.84 -1.57 6.88
C VAL A 52 -7.37 -0.59 7.92
N ARG A 53 -7.04 0.70 7.72
CA ARG A 53 -7.37 1.84 8.56
C ARG A 53 -8.58 2.57 7.99
N GLU A 54 -9.74 2.31 8.56
CA GLU A 54 -11.01 2.99 8.20
C GLU A 54 -11.11 4.39 8.82
N ASP A 55 -10.28 4.68 9.83
CA ASP A 55 -10.23 5.93 10.58
C ASP A 55 -9.28 6.97 9.98
N VAL A 56 -8.61 6.63 8.87
CA VAL A 56 -7.63 7.49 8.22
C VAL A 56 -8.13 7.94 6.86
N MET A 57 -8.26 9.25 6.67
CA MET A 57 -8.49 9.87 5.37
C MET A 57 -7.21 10.49 4.82
N THR A 58 -6.95 10.29 3.53
CA THR A 58 -5.79 10.82 2.82
C THR A 58 -6.22 11.80 1.75
N MET A 59 -5.30 12.66 1.31
CA MET A 59 -5.57 13.58 0.20
C MET A 59 -5.61 12.87 -1.17
N ALA A 60 -5.02 11.68 -1.29
CA ALA A 60 -4.96 10.97 -2.56
C ALA A 60 -6.26 10.22 -2.86
N MET A 61 -6.95 9.71 -1.83
CA MET A 61 -8.23 9.00 -1.95
C MET A 61 -8.23 7.92 -3.05
N ILE A 62 -7.16 7.14 -3.15
CA ILE A 62 -6.99 6.10 -4.20
C ILE A 62 -7.43 4.70 -3.77
N GLY A 63 -7.97 4.57 -2.56
CA GLY A 63 -8.42 3.31 -1.99
C GLY A 63 -8.37 3.34 -0.46
N PRO A 64 -8.75 2.25 0.21
CA PRO A 64 -8.60 2.11 1.66
C PRO A 64 -7.12 2.23 2.07
N VAL A 65 -6.86 2.82 3.23
CA VAL A 65 -5.51 3.00 3.75
C VAL A 65 -5.04 1.70 4.41
N LEU A 66 -3.86 1.22 4.02
CA LEU A 66 -3.20 0.05 4.59
C LEU A 66 -1.97 0.49 5.38
N GLU A 67 -2.01 0.26 6.69
CA GLU A 67 -0.85 0.37 7.56
C GLU A 67 -0.06 -0.95 7.51
N VAL A 68 1.13 -0.90 6.91
CA VAL A 68 2.00 -2.07 6.75
C VAL A 68 2.63 -2.43 8.09
N LYS A 69 2.45 -3.68 8.52
CA LYS A 69 3.08 -4.22 9.74
C LYS A 69 4.31 -5.07 9.39
N SER A 70 4.24 -5.84 8.32
CA SER A 70 5.38 -6.63 7.80
C SER A 70 5.23 -6.88 6.30
N PHE A 71 6.34 -7.19 5.64
CA PHE A 71 6.33 -7.51 4.22
C PHE A 71 7.46 -8.47 3.85
N GLU A 72 7.23 -9.22 2.78
CA GLU A 72 8.22 -10.06 2.10
C GLU A 72 8.31 -9.57 0.65
N VAL A 73 9.52 -9.29 0.19
CA VAL A 73 9.77 -8.89 -1.20
C VAL A 73 10.26 -10.07 -2.01
N ALA A 74 9.77 -10.19 -3.24
CA ALA A 74 10.26 -11.15 -4.23
C ALA A 74 11.51 -10.63 -4.96
#